data_AF-A0A8K0RZ18-F1
#
_entry.id   AF-A0A8K0RZ18-F1
#
_cell.length_a   1.000
_cell.length_b   1.000
_cell.length_c   1.000
_cell.angle_alpha   90.00
_cell.angle_beta   90.00
_cell.angle_gamma   90.00
#
_symmetry.space_group_name_H-M   'P 1'
#
loop_
_entity.id
_entity.type
_entity.pdbx_description
1 polymer ?
#
loop_
_entity_poly.entity_id
_entity_poly.type
_entity_poly.pdbx_seq_one_letter_code
_entity_poly.pdbx_strand_id
1 'polypeptide(L)'
;MTAQLETQEAGLRHGLQGSGALKLDNPGIDAGEEEQEGLLRPSLKFTGHQLFYVFGLDGVGAMVLSGGVNFALAYPMYTTQDTIKNPIRLFQLPNTLSGDAAVTIIIQCILTWFVEMGLVRYDLSKRSVQPIGFIPQPSYRWLRWLFFLPPSSDPNDSEEESEKAPKDTSKAASTFNTIAQGALRGFILAVVGFILLWPMSVGILTTLGERDGGDWRYNDRWVPQAFKAILGGVLGLLTTPLMALFWLIKAGWEGNDERSDARESRRSQYAQTQALGQSQDVSAV
;
A
#
# COMPACT_ATOMS: atom_id res chain seq x y z
N MET A 1 -56.97 35.84 -9.89
CA MET A 1 -58.43 35.68 -9.76
C MET A 1 -58.76 34.28 -10.26
N THR A 2 -59.37 33.48 -9.38
CA THR A 2 -60.20 32.28 -9.70
C THR A 2 -59.56 31.10 -10.43
N ALA A 3 -59.16 30.11 -9.63
CA ALA A 3 -59.50 28.72 -9.87
C ALA A 3 -61.00 28.56 -10.20
N GLN A 4 -61.35 27.57 -11.02
CA GLN A 4 -62.61 26.79 -11.04
C GLN A 4 -62.58 25.97 -12.34
N LEU A 5 -62.45 24.64 -12.27
CA LEU A 5 -63.50 23.66 -11.96
C LEU A 5 -64.24 23.23 -13.22
N GLU A 6 -64.25 21.91 -13.45
CA GLU A 6 -65.27 21.08 -14.12
C GLU A 6 -64.63 20.02 -15.01
N THR A 7 -64.14 18.93 -14.39
CA THR A 7 -64.50 17.58 -14.86
C THR A 7 -64.27 16.60 -13.71
N GLN A 8 -65.21 16.65 -12.78
CA GLN A 8 -65.48 15.60 -11.81
C GLN A 8 -66.64 14.75 -12.37
N GLU A 9 -66.69 13.48 -11.96
CA GLU A 9 -67.84 12.57 -12.04
C GLU A 9 -68.05 11.75 -13.31
N ALA A 10 -67.46 10.55 -13.35
CA ALA A 10 -68.17 9.32 -13.71
C ALA A 10 -67.28 8.10 -13.41
N GLY A 11 -67.26 7.66 -12.17
CA GLY A 11 -66.50 6.46 -11.76
C GLY A 11 -66.84 6.03 -10.34
N LEU A 12 -68.11 6.18 -9.97
CA LEU A 12 -68.63 5.83 -8.66
C LEU A 12 -69.12 4.36 -8.69
N ARG A 13 -68.70 3.57 -7.69
CA ARG A 13 -69.39 2.41 -7.08
C ARG A 13 -69.03 0.98 -7.54
N HIS A 14 -68.05 0.43 -6.85
CA HIS A 14 -68.05 -0.91 -6.22
C HIS A 14 -66.97 -0.82 -5.12
N GLY A 15 -67.12 -1.13 -3.85
CA GLY A 15 -68.16 -1.63 -2.97
C GLY A 15 -67.47 -1.76 -1.60
N LEU A 16 -68.10 -1.28 -0.53
CA LEU A 16 -67.62 -1.34 0.86
C LEU A 16 -67.46 -2.80 1.35
N GLN A 17 -66.36 -3.11 2.04
CA GLN A 17 -66.31 -3.80 3.35
C GLN A 17 -64.90 -4.30 3.68
N GLY A 18 -64.42 -4.06 4.90
CA GLY A 18 -63.29 -4.81 5.45
C GLY A 18 -62.53 -4.09 6.56
N SER A 19 -62.82 -4.48 7.80
CA SER A 19 -62.27 -4.01 9.07
C SER A 19 -60.75 -3.90 9.15
N GLY A 20 -60.31 -3.05 10.09
CA GLY A 20 -58.92 -2.72 10.31
C GLY A 20 -58.02 -3.89 10.71
N ALA A 21 -56.75 -3.69 10.40
CA ALA A 21 -55.63 -4.29 11.08
C ALA A 21 -54.50 -3.26 11.05
N LEU A 22 -54.11 -2.77 12.23
CA LEU A 22 -52.82 -2.14 12.47
C LEU A 22 -51.74 -3.07 11.91
N LYS A 23 -51.14 -2.70 10.78
CA LYS A 23 -49.98 -3.40 10.26
C LYS A 23 -48.76 -2.67 10.82
N LEU A 24 -48.20 -3.27 11.87
CA LEU A 24 -46.93 -2.88 12.48
C LEU A 24 -45.87 -2.65 11.41
N ASP A 25 -45.18 -1.53 11.55
CA ASP A 25 -43.94 -1.23 10.87
C ASP A 25 -42.94 -2.35 11.07
N ASN A 26 -42.59 -3.01 9.98
CA ASN A 26 -41.44 -3.89 9.90
C ASN A 26 -40.40 -3.16 9.05
N PRO A 27 -39.42 -2.43 9.62
CA PRO A 27 -38.26 -1.98 8.88
C PRO A 27 -37.31 -3.17 8.72
N GLY A 28 -37.78 -4.17 7.97
CA GLY A 28 -36.95 -5.25 7.48
C GLY A 28 -36.06 -4.70 6.38
N ILE A 29 -34.79 -4.50 6.72
CA ILE A 29 -33.64 -4.78 5.85
C ILE A 29 -33.81 -4.22 4.42
N ASP A 30 -33.69 -2.91 4.27
CA ASP A 30 -33.26 -2.24 3.03
C ASP A 30 -33.00 -0.74 3.30
N ALA A 31 -32.48 -0.43 4.49
CA ALA A 31 -31.84 0.86 4.71
C ALA A 31 -30.48 0.78 4.03
N GLY A 32 -30.37 1.49 2.91
CA GLY A 32 -29.16 1.60 2.11
C GLY A 32 -27.94 1.65 3.02
N GLU A 33 -26.95 0.83 2.67
CA GLU A 33 -25.60 1.01 3.17
C GLU A 33 -25.23 2.46 2.81
N GLU A 34 -25.45 3.38 3.75
CA GLU A 34 -24.91 4.72 3.70
C GLU A 34 -23.46 4.54 3.30
N GLU A 35 -23.12 5.04 2.11
CA GLU A 35 -21.75 5.19 1.67
C GLU A 35 -21.06 6.06 2.71
N GLN A 36 -20.61 5.44 3.80
CA GLN A 36 -19.77 6.08 4.80
C GLN A 36 -18.64 6.74 4.00
N GLU A 37 -18.41 8.02 4.27
CA GLU A 37 -17.37 8.87 3.68
C GLU A 37 -15.94 8.39 4.03
N GLY A 38 -15.67 7.09 3.91
CA GLY A 38 -14.42 6.40 4.17
C GLY A 38 -13.93 5.62 2.96
N LEU A 39 -12.76 5.00 3.11
CA LEU A 39 -12.04 4.20 2.11
C LEU A 39 -12.92 3.15 1.42
N LEU A 40 -12.56 2.75 0.19
CA LEU A 40 -13.27 1.67 -0.51
C LEU A 40 -13.23 0.36 0.29
N ARG A 41 -14.31 -0.41 0.21
CA ARG A 41 -14.41 -1.71 0.90
C ARG A 41 -13.24 -2.62 0.49
N PRO A 42 -12.54 -3.25 1.46
CA PRO A 42 -11.52 -4.23 1.14
C PRO A 42 -12.06 -5.35 0.27
N SER A 43 -11.34 -5.67 -0.81
CA SER A 43 -11.80 -6.67 -1.77
C SER A 43 -11.66 -8.08 -1.21
N LEU A 44 -12.67 -8.92 -1.46
CA LEU A 44 -12.72 -10.33 -1.08
C LEU A 44 -12.03 -11.26 -2.09
N LYS A 45 -11.67 -10.75 -3.28
CA LYS A 45 -10.96 -11.46 -4.35
C LYS A 45 -10.03 -10.51 -5.10
N PHE A 46 -9.04 -11.02 -5.83
CA PHE A 46 -8.30 -10.16 -6.75
C PHE A 46 -9.23 -9.61 -7.83
N THR A 47 -9.31 -8.28 -7.92
CA THR A 47 -10.00 -7.61 -9.02
C THR A 47 -9.04 -7.42 -10.20
N GLY A 48 -9.55 -7.46 -11.43
CA GLY A 48 -8.73 -7.18 -12.61
C GLY A 48 -8.08 -5.79 -12.57
N HIS A 49 -8.77 -4.81 -11.97
CA HIS A 49 -8.25 -3.45 -11.76
C HIS A 49 -7.05 -3.43 -10.81
N GLN A 50 -7.08 -4.18 -9.70
CA GLN A 50 -5.92 -4.34 -8.82
C GLN A 50 -4.75 -5.01 -9.52
N LEU A 51 -5.01 -6.02 -10.35
CA LEU A 51 -3.95 -6.71 -11.10
C LEU A 51 -3.30 -5.77 -12.13
N PHE A 52 -4.11 -4.98 -12.85
CA PHE A 52 -3.61 -3.98 -13.78
C PHE A 52 -2.83 -2.87 -13.07
N TYR A 53 -3.29 -2.41 -11.91
CA TYR A 53 -2.58 -1.44 -11.09
C TYR A 53 -1.20 -1.98 -10.68
N VAL A 54 -1.14 -3.16 -10.06
CA VAL A 54 0.10 -3.75 -9.52
C VAL A 54 1.10 -4.13 -10.61
N PHE A 55 0.66 -4.80 -11.68
CA PHE A 55 1.60 -5.32 -12.70
C PHE A 55 1.73 -4.40 -13.91
N GLY A 56 0.70 -3.65 -14.26
CA GLY A 56 0.72 -2.69 -15.35
C GLY A 56 1.40 -1.40 -14.93
N LEU A 57 0.79 -0.66 -13.99
CA LEU A 57 1.31 0.64 -13.55
C LEU A 57 2.57 0.46 -12.69
N ASP A 58 2.49 -0.31 -11.61
CA ASP A 58 3.62 -0.48 -10.69
C ASP A 58 4.62 -1.53 -11.18
N GLY A 59 4.31 -2.31 -12.22
CA GLY A 59 5.29 -3.22 -12.84
C GLY A 59 5.96 -2.59 -14.05
N VAL A 60 5.25 -2.58 -15.17
CA VAL A 60 5.78 -2.09 -16.46
C VAL A 60 6.01 -0.57 -16.42
N GLY A 61 5.11 0.21 -15.83
CA GLY A 61 5.28 1.66 -15.69
C GLY A 61 6.52 1.99 -14.85
N ALA A 62 6.67 1.34 -13.70
CA ALA A 62 7.85 1.50 -12.86
C ALA A 62 9.16 1.04 -13.53
N MET A 63 9.14 -0.02 -14.34
CA MET A 63 10.29 -0.45 -15.13
C MET A 63 10.77 0.65 -16.07
N VAL A 64 9.85 1.27 -16.82
CA VAL A 64 10.17 2.34 -17.77
C VAL A 64 10.69 3.58 -17.04
N LEU A 65 10.00 4.00 -15.97
CA LEU A 65 10.41 5.16 -15.18
C LEU A 65 11.76 4.96 -14.51
N SER A 66 11.96 3.83 -13.82
CA SER A 66 13.20 3.54 -13.11
C SER A 66 14.37 3.37 -14.07
N GLY A 67 14.17 2.67 -15.19
CA GLY A 67 15.19 2.54 -16.22
C GLY A 67 15.55 3.89 -16.84
N GLY A 68 14.56 4.74 -17.10
CA GLY A 68 14.76 6.10 -17.61
C GLY A 68 15.55 6.99 -16.64
N VAL A 69 15.21 6.98 -15.35
CA VAL A 69 15.92 7.76 -14.32
C VAL A 69 17.37 7.29 -14.18
N ASN A 70 17.59 5.97 -14.12
CA ASN A 70 18.94 5.41 -14.03
C ASN A 70 19.79 5.74 -15.27
N PHE A 71 19.20 5.68 -16.46
CA PHE A 71 19.86 6.13 -17.69
C PHE A 71 20.23 7.61 -17.63
N ALA A 72 19.29 8.46 -17.20
CA ALA A 72 19.47 9.91 -17.14
C ALA A 72 20.56 10.32 -16.13
N LEU A 73 20.73 9.58 -15.03
CA LEU A 73 21.83 9.79 -14.09
C LEU A 73 23.16 9.26 -14.63
N ALA A 74 23.14 8.08 -15.26
CA ALA A 74 24.33 7.43 -15.80
C ALA A 74 24.95 8.20 -16.97
N TYR A 75 24.12 8.82 -17.81
CA TYR A 75 24.57 9.52 -19.01
C TYR A 75 25.61 10.61 -18.67
N PRO A 76 25.27 11.69 -17.94
CA PRO A 76 26.24 12.73 -17.61
C PRO A 76 27.39 12.18 -16.76
N MET A 77 27.11 11.24 -15.85
CA MET A 77 28.13 10.69 -14.97
C MET A 77 29.26 10.01 -15.76
N TYR A 78 28.96 9.21 -16.79
CA TYR A 78 30.00 8.51 -17.55
C TYR A 78 30.53 9.32 -18.74
N THR A 79 29.74 10.22 -19.33
CA THR A 79 30.20 10.99 -20.50
C THR A 79 31.02 12.23 -20.15
N THR A 80 30.93 12.73 -18.91
CA THR A 80 31.67 13.94 -18.48
C THR A 80 32.97 13.63 -17.73
N GLN A 81 33.24 12.36 -17.45
CA GLN A 81 34.47 11.93 -16.77
C GLN A 81 35.66 11.91 -17.73
N ASP A 82 36.84 12.29 -17.22
CA ASP A 82 38.12 12.12 -17.92
C ASP A 82 38.50 10.64 -17.97
N THR A 83 37.94 9.90 -18.93
CA THR A 83 38.17 8.46 -19.13
C THR A 83 39.58 8.12 -19.62
N ILE A 84 40.36 9.14 -20.01
CA ILE A 84 41.80 9.01 -20.29
C ILE A 84 42.59 8.84 -18.97
N LYS A 85 42.23 9.58 -17.92
CA LYS A 85 42.92 9.55 -16.63
C LYS A 85 42.36 8.47 -15.70
N ASN A 86 41.04 8.28 -15.71
CA ASN A 86 40.32 7.33 -14.87
C ASN A 86 39.33 6.52 -15.74
N PRO A 87 39.78 5.43 -16.38
CA PRO A 87 38.89 4.63 -17.21
C PRO A 87 37.80 3.98 -16.37
N ILE A 88 36.65 3.75 -17.00
CA ILE A 88 35.52 3.05 -16.39
C ILE A 88 35.87 1.57 -16.29
N ARG A 89 35.88 1.05 -15.06
CA ARG A 89 36.31 -0.31 -14.75
C ARG A 89 35.21 -1.09 -14.04
N LEU A 90 35.26 -2.41 -14.10
CA LEU A 90 34.24 -3.23 -13.44
C LEU A 90 34.37 -3.13 -11.91
N PHE A 91 35.56 -3.36 -11.37
CA PHE A 91 35.77 -3.42 -9.90
C PHE A 91 36.62 -2.28 -9.34
N GLN A 92 37.57 -1.75 -10.11
CA GLN A 92 38.51 -0.77 -9.59
C GLN A 92 37.92 0.64 -9.47
N LEU A 93 38.28 1.32 -8.38
CA LEU A 93 38.02 2.73 -8.14
C LEU A 93 38.92 3.61 -9.03
N PRO A 94 38.51 4.86 -9.34
CA PRO A 94 37.34 5.59 -8.84
C PRO A 94 36.03 5.32 -9.59
N ASN A 95 36.09 4.82 -10.84
CA ASN A 95 34.92 4.68 -11.71
C ASN A 95 34.48 3.22 -11.83
N THR A 96 33.98 2.66 -10.73
CA THR A 96 33.53 1.26 -10.67
C THR A 96 32.07 1.10 -11.08
N LEU A 97 31.81 0.24 -12.09
CA LEU A 97 30.45 -0.14 -12.47
C LEU A 97 29.79 -1.06 -11.43
N SER A 98 30.55 -2.00 -10.86
CA SER A 98 30.00 -2.97 -9.91
C SER A 98 29.60 -2.33 -8.58
N GLY A 99 30.39 -1.36 -8.10
CA GLY A 99 30.04 -0.59 -6.91
C GLY A 99 28.82 0.30 -7.13
N ASP A 100 28.76 0.96 -8.28
CA ASP A 100 27.64 1.82 -8.63
C ASP A 100 26.32 1.03 -8.81
N ALA A 101 26.40 -0.16 -9.40
CA ALA A 101 25.27 -1.11 -9.45
C ALA A 101 24.79 -1.52 -8.05
N ALA A 102 25.72 -1.85 -7.14
CA ALA A 102 25.40 -2.21 -5.76
C ALA A 102 24.66 -1.08 -5.03
N VAL A 103 25.20 0.14 -5.13
CA VAL A 103 24.61 1.34 -4.51
C VAL A 103 23.24 1.64 -5.11
N THR A 104 23.09 1.50 -6.42
CA THR A 104 21.81 1.68 -7.12
C THR A 104 20.74 0.75 -6.55
N ILE A 105 21.05 -0.55 -6.38
CA ILE A 105 20.09 -1.51 -5.84
C ILE A 105 19.62 -1.12 -4.43
N ILE A 106 20.57 -0.73 -3.56
CA ILE A 106 20.27 -0.36 -2.18
C ILE A 106 19.43 0.92 -2.12
N ILE A 107 19.89 1.99 -2.76
CA ILE A 107 19.24 3.30 -2.69
C ILE A 107 17.87 3.23 -3.38
N GLN A 108 17.78 2.61 -4.55
CA GLN A 108 16.53 2.50 -5.28
C GLN A 108 15.47 1.77 -4.45
N CYS A 109 15.77 0.59 -3.91
CA CYS A 109 14.78 -0.14 -3.10
C CYS A 109 14.32 0.62 -1.86
N ILE A 110 15.21 1.37 -1.19
CA ILE A 110 14.84 2.20 -0.03
C ILE A 110 13.93 3.35 -0.48
N LEU A 111 14.30 4.10 -1.51
CA LEU A 111 13.51 5.23 -1.99
C LEU A 111 12.16 4.78 -2.55
N THR A 112 12.17 3.73 -3.36
CA THR A 112 10.95 3.12 -3.94
C THR A 112 9.98 2.71 -2.84
N TRP A 113 10.44 2.13 -1.73
CA TRP A 113 9.57 1.78 -0.61
C TRP A 113 8.73 2.97 -0.11
N PHE A 114 9.35 4.13 0.03
CA PHE A 114 8.66 5.35 0.47
C PHE A 114 7.78 5.97 -0.62
N VAL A 115 8.21 5.91 -1.87
CA VAL A 115 7.40 6.36 -3.01
C VAL A 115 6.11 5.54 -3.08
N GLU A 116 6.20 4.22 -3.01
CA GLU A 116 5.04 3.32 -3.02
C GLU A 116 4.12 3.53 -1.83
N MET A 117 4.69 3.75 -0.63
CA MET A 117 3.90 4.11 0.55
C MET A 117 3.06 5.37 0.29
N GLY A 118 3.65 6.39 -0.36
CA GLY A 118 2.96 7.64 -0.70
C GLY A 118 1.90 7.46 -1.79
N LEU A 119 2.25 6.78 -2.88
CA LEU A 119 1.38 6.55 -4.04
C LEU A 119 0.16 5.71 -3.66
N VAL A 120 0.35 4.56 -3.02
CA VAL A 120 -0.76 3.69 -2.61
C VAL A 120 -1.67 4.42 -1.63
N ARG A 121 -1.11 5.16 -0.66
CA ARG A 121 -1.91 5.96 0.28
C ARG A 121 -2.72 7.04 -0.45
N TYR A 122 -2.12 7.71 -1.42
CA TYR A 122 -2.81 8.72 -2.23
C TYR A 122 -3.95 8.08 -3.06
N ASP A 123 -3.69 6.98 -3.74
CA ASP A 123 -4.68 6.31 -4.60
C ASP A 123 -5.83 5.68 -3.80
N LEU A 124 -5.54 5.16 -2.61
CA LEU A 124 -6.56 4.74 -1.64
C LEU A 124 -7.40 5.94 -1.17
N SER A 125 -6.77 7.09 -0.87
CA SER A 125 -7.50 8.30 -0.45
C SER A 125 -8.42 8.86 -1.53
N LYS A 126 -8.06 8.66 -2.80
CA LYS A 126 -8.85 9.06 -3.97
C LYS A 126 -9.88 8.01 -4.38
N ARG A 127 -9.98 6.88 -3.66
CA ARG A 127 -10.86 5.75 -4.02
C ARG A 127 -10.57 5.22 -5.44
N SER A 128 -9.33 5.34 -5.91
CA SER A 128 -8.90 4.86 -7.24
C SER A 128 -8.66 3.35 -7.25
N VAL A 129 -8.18 2.81 -6.12
CA VAL A 129 -7.83 1.40 -5.95
C VAL A 129 -8.47 0.86 -4.67
N GLN A 130 -8.91 -0.39 -4.70
CA GLN A 130 -9.45 -1.09 -3.53
C GLN A 130 -8.32 -1.73 -2.72
N PRO A 131 -8.34 -1.64 -1.39
CA PRO A 131 -7.41 -2.39 -0.55
C PRO A 131 -7.67 -3.90 -0.63
N ILE A 132 -6.65 -4.71 -0.35
CA ILE A 132 -6.72 -6.17 -0.43
C ILE A 132 -7.12 -6.74 0.94
N GLY A 133 -8.36 -7.19 1.09
CA GLY A 133 -8.91 -7.61 2.39
C GLY A 133 -9.05 -9.12 2.59
N PHE A 134 -8.81 -9.94 1.56
CA PHE A 134 -9.04 -11.39 1.64
C PHE A 134 -7.89 -12.15 2.32
N ILE A 135 -6.72 -11.54 2.48
CA ILE A 135 -5.57 -12.17 3.12
C ILE A 135 -5.71 -12.01 4.64
N PRO A 136 -5.67 -13.09 5.43
CA PRO A 136 -5.75 -12.98 6.89
C PRO A 136 -4.48 -12.34 7.46
N GLN A 137 -4.61 -11.64 8.59
CA GLN A 137 -3.45 -11.09 9.30
C GLN A 137 -2.50 -12.21 9.74
N PRO A 138 -1.18 -12.04 9.58
CA PRO A 138 -0.22 -13.06 9.96
C PRO A 138 -0.14 -13.22 11.49
N SER A 139 -0.12 -14.46 11.97
CA SER A 139 0.03 -14.77 13.41
C SER A 139 1.48 -14.66 13.89
N TYR A 140 2.47 -14.85 13.01
CA TYR A 140 3.88 -14.89 13.41
C TYR A 140 4.47 -13.52 13.74
N ARG A 141 5.23 -13.41 14.84
CA ARG A 141 5.82 -12.16 15.36
C ARG A 141 6.66 -11.40 14.34
N TRP A 142 7.49 -12.09 13.56
CA TRP A 142 8.37 -11.45 12.58
C TRP A 142 7.60 -10.89 11.37
N LEU A 143 6.52 -11.56 10.95
CA LEU A 143 5.64 -11.07 9.88
C LEU A 143 4.84 -9.87 10.39
N ARG A 144 4.30 -9.91 11.61
CA ARG A 144 3.61 -8.75 12.21
C ARG A 144 4.55 -7.54 12.29
N TRP A 145 5.80 -7.74 12.72
CA TRP A 145 6.82 -6.71 12.66
C TRP A 145 7.02 -6.21 11.23
N LEU A 146 7.24 -7.09 10.24
CA LEU A 146 7.42 -6.71 8.84
C LEU A 146 6.26 -5.85 8.31
N PHE A 147 5.03 -6.10 8.74
CA PHE A 147 3.83 -5.38 8.30
C PHE A 147 3.42 -4.17 9.14
N PHE A 148 4.22 -3.76 10.14
CA PHE A 148 3.85 -2.71 11.10
C PHE A 148 2.60 -3.03 11.94
N LEU A 149 2.29 -4.31 12.16
CA LEU A 149 1.18 -4.72 13.01
C LEU A 149 1.62 -4.78 14.49
N PRO A 150 0.74 -4.40 15.44
CA PRO A 150 1.02 -4.58 16.85
C PRO A 150 1.25 -6.06 17.19
N PRO A 151 2.07 -6.37 18.21
CA PRO A 151 2.18 -7.72 18.76
C PRO A 151 0.78 -8.30 19.04
N SER A 152 0.57 -9.59 18.78
CA SER A 152 -0.70 -10.23 19.06
C SER A 152 -1.05 -10.09 20.54
N SER A 153 -2.11 -9.37 20.85
CA SER A 153 -2.67 -9.27 22.20
C SER A 153 -3.16 -10.66 22.61
N ASP A 154 -2.38 -11.38 23.40
CA ASP A 154 -2.89 -12.52 24.16
C ASP A 154 -3.77 -11.93 25.28
N PRO A 155 -4.99 -12.44 25.56
CA PRO A 155 -5.87 -11.87 26.59
C PRO A 155 -5.23 -11.80 27.99
N ASN A 156 -4.18 -12.58 28.23
CA ASN A 156 -3.39 -12.56 29.48
C ASN A 156 -2.36 -11.43 29.58
N ASP A 157 -2.07 -10.69 28.51
CA ASP A 157 -1.10 -9.59 28.52
C ASP A 157 -1.77 -8.21 28.69
N SER A 158 -3.10 -8.18 28.82
CA SER A 158 -3.93 -6.97 28.81
C SER A 158 -3.77 -6.06 30.04
N GLU A 159 -3.15 -6.54 31.12
CA GLU A 159 -3.13 -5.81 32.41
C GLU A 159 -1.75 -5.26 32.81
N GLU A 160 -0.64 -5.70 32.19
CA GLU A 160 0.70 -5.29 32.65
C GLU A 160 1.44 -4.29 31.75
N GLU A 161 1.10 -4.14 30.46
CA GLU A 161 1.84 -3.24 29.55
C GLU A 161 1.32 -1.79 29.51
N SER A 162 0.17 -1.48 30.12
CA SER A 162 -0.37 -0.11 30.11
C SER A 162 0.35 0.85 31.06
N GLU A 163 1.29 0.38 31.90
CA GLU A 163 1.95 1.20 32.94
C GLU A 163 3.43 1.53 32.68
N LYS A 164 4.02 1.08 31.57
CA LYS A 164 5.42 1.43 31.20
C LYS A 164 5.51 2.14 29.85
N ALA A 165 4.70 3.17 29.65
CA ALA A 165 4.99 4.16 28.62
C ALA A 165 6.07 5.13 29.13
N PRO A 166 7.27 5.20 28.53
CA PRO A 166 8.16 6.34 28.74
C PRO A 166 7.50 7.53 28.04
N LYS A 167 6.70 8.28 28.80
CA LYS A 167 6.33 9.65 28.47
C LYS A 167 7.65 10.43 28.33
N ASP A 168 7.84 11.11 27.20
CA ASP A 168 9.00 11.97 26.84
C ASP A 168 9.98 11.45 25.77
N THR A 169 9.62 10.44 24.96
CA THR A 169 10.26 10.34 23.63
C THR A 169 9.62 11.36 22.69
N SER A 170 10.38 12.42 22.37
CA SER A 170 9.96 13.50 21.47
C SER A 170 9.32 12.97 20.18
N LYS A 171 8.30 13.66 19.65
CA LYS A 171 7.65 13.32 18.36
C LYS A 171 8.67 13.07 17.23
N ALA A 172 9.83 13.73 17.30
CA ALA A 172 10.95 13.53 16.39
C ALA A 172 11.56 12.12 16.48
N ALA A 173 11.77 11.58 17.68
CA ALA A 173 12.29 10.23 17.88
C ALA A 173 11.33 9.15 17.35
N SER A 174 10.02 9.34 17.56
CA SER A 174 8.97 8.43 17.05
C SER A 174 8.89 8.46 15.51
N THR A 175 8.97 9.66 14.92
CA THR A 175 8.98 9.83 13.45
C THR A 175 10.24 9.21 12.83
N PHE A 176 11.41 9.45 13.45
CA PHE A 176 12.66 8.86 13.00
C PHE A 176 12.64 7.33 13.05
N ASN A 177 12.11 6.74 14.12
CA ASN A 177 11.95 5.29 14.23
C ASN A 177 11.08 4.74 13.08
N THR A 178 10.00 5.45 12.74
CA THR A 178 9.11 5.06 11.62
C THR A 178 9.84 5.12 10.27
N ILE A 179 10.63 6.17 10.03
CA ILE A 179 11.44 6.31 8.82
C ILE A 179 12.50 5.20 8.76
N ALA A 180 13.25 4.99 9.84
CA ALA A 180 14.27 3.95 9.91
C ALA A 180 13.67 2.55 9.66
N GLN A 181 12.49 2.30 10.24
CA GLN A 181 11.73 1.08 10.00
C GLN A 181 11.28 0.94 8.54
N GLY A 182 10.80 2.01 7.90
CA GLY A 182 10.49 2.01 6.47
C GLY A 182 11.72 1.68 5.62
N ALA A 183 12.82 2.37 5.89
CA ALA A 183 14.08 2.17 5.18
C ALA A 183 14.61 0.74 5.33
N LEU A 184 14.48 0.14 6.52
CA LEU A 184 14.88 -1.23 6.77
C LEU A 184 14.10 -2.25 5.92
N ARG A 185 12.81 -2.03 5.66
CA ARG A 185 11.99 -2.92 4.83
C ARG A 185 12.33 -2.79 3.35
N GLY A 186 12.52 -1.55 2.89
CA GLY A 186 13.12 -1.31 1.57
C GLY A 186 14.50 -1.97 1.43
N PHE A 187 15.31 -1.92 2.49
CA PHE A 187 16.63 -2.56 2.52
C PHE A 187 16.55 -4.09 2.47
N ILE A 188 15.57 -4.74 3.12
CA ILE A 188 15.38 -6.19 3.01
C ILE A 188 15.15 -6.59 1.54
N LEU A 189 14.29 -5.86 0.83
CA LEU A 189 14.08 -6.08 -0.61
C LEU A 189 15.35 -5.77 -1.42
N ALA A 190 16.14 -4.78 -1.00
CA ALA A 190 17.44 -4.51 -1.60
C ALA A 190 18.42 -5.67 -1.46
N VAL A 191 18.48 -6.34 -0.30
CA VAL A 191 19.35 -7.51 -0.09
C VAL A 191 18.97 -8.65 -1.03
N VAL A 192 17.67 -8.92 -1.17
CA VAL A 192 17.18 -9.95 -2.12
C VAL A 192 17.53 -9.56 -3.56
N GLY A 193 17.25 -8.30 -3.94
CA GLY A 193 17.60 -7.78 -5.27
C GLY A 193 19.11 -7.80 -5.54
N PHE A 194 19.93 -7.53 -4.52
CA PHE A 194 21.39 -7.55 -4.61
C PHE A 194 21.90 -8.97 -4.86
N ILE A 195 21.45 -9.94 -4.07
CA ILE A 195 21.86 -11.35 -4.24
C ILE A 195 21.50 -11.88 -5.63
N LEU A 196 20.37 -11.45 -6.20
CA LEU A 196 19.90 -11.92 -7.51
C LEU A 196 20.54 -11.15 -8.68
N LEU A 197 20.45 -9.82 -8.66
CA LEU A 197 20.76 -8.99 -9.83
C LEU A 197 22.22 -8.54 -9.86
N TRP A 198 22.89 -8.38 -8.72
CA TRP A 198 24.28 -7.95 -8.71
C TRP A 198 25.24 -8.98 -9.34
N PRO A 199 25.25 -10.27 -8.96
CA PRO A 199 26.15 -11.24 -9.59
C PRO A 199 25.79 -11.47 -11.07
N MET A 200 24.50 -11.44 -11.42
CA MET A 200 24.06 -11.50 -12.83
C MET A 200 24.59 -10.31 -13.62
N SER A 201 24.51 -9.10 -13.06
CA SER A 201 25.04 -7.87 -13.66
C SER A 201 26.53 -7.94 -13.88
N VAL A 202 27.29 -8.36 -12.86
CA VAL A 202 28.74 -8.56 -12.95
C VAL A 202 29.06 -9.58 -14.05
N GLY A 203 28.36 -10.72 -14.08
CA GLY A 203 28.53 -11.75 -15.11
C GLY A 203 28.33 -11.20 -16.51
N ILE A 204 27.23 -10.48 -16.77
CA ILE A 204 26.97 -9.87 -18.08
C ILE A 204 28.05 -8.86 -18.44
N LEU A 205 28.44 -7.99 -17.51
CA LEU A 205 29.47 -6.98 -17.74
C LEU A 205 30.81 -7.61 -18.12
N THR A 206 31.23 -8.70 -17.47
CA THR A 206 32.47 -9.42 -17.85
C THR A 206 32.48 -9.94 -19.30
N THR A 207 31.32 -10.12 -19.92
CA THR A 207 31.21 -10.53 -21.34
C THR A 207 31.28 -9.37 -22.32
N LEU A 208 30.91 -8.15 -21.88
CA LEU A 208 30.86 -6.94 -22.72
C LEU A 208 32.11 -6.07 -22.58
N GLY A 209 32.87 -6.24 -21.50
CA GLY A 209 34.06 -5.45 -21.22
C GLY A 209 35.31 -5.97 -21.93
N GLU A 210 36.21 -5.05 -22.27
CA GLU A 210 37.54 -5.40 -22.78
C GLU A 210 38.46 -5.70 -21.60
N ARG A 211 39.17 -6.82 -21.68
CA ARG A 211 40.08 -7.23 -20.60
C ARG A 211 41.33 -6.35 -20.63
N ASP A 212 41.54 -5.56 -19.58
CA ASP A 212 42.68 -4.66 -19.43
C ASP A 212 43.39 -5.00 -18.11
N GLY A 213 44.47 -5.79 -18.23
CA GLY A 213 45.18 -6.35 -17.08
C GLY A 213 44.30 -7.31 -16.25
N GLY A 214 44.09 -6.96 -14.97
CA GLY A 214 43.31 -7.74 -14.00
C GLY A 214 41.84 -7.33 -13.85
N ASP A 215 41.35 -6.41 -14.69
CA ASP A 215 39.97 -5.89 -14.63
C ASP A 215 39.39 -5.77 -16.06
N TRP A 216 38.12 -5.38 -16.14
CA TRP A 216 37.41 -5.13 -17.40
C TRP A 216 37.19 -3.63 -17.56
N ARG A 217 37.49 -3.13 -18.75
CA ARG A 217 37.34 -1.73 -19.16
C ARG A 217 36.17 -1.56 -20.11
N TYR A 218 35.50 -0.41 -20.01
CA TYR A 218 34.35 -0.07 -20.84
C TYR A 218 34.53 1.31 -21.48
N ASN A 219 33.89 1.46 -22.65
CA ASN A 219 33.76 2.77 -23.28
C ASN A 219 32.79 3.65 -22.49
N ASP A 220 33.01 4.96 -22.57
CA ASP A 220 32.24 6.00 -21.90
C ASP A 220 30.80 6.12 -22.42
N ARG A 221 30.51 5.59 -23.60
CA ARG A 221 29.20 5.67 -24.25
C ARG A 221 28.53 4.31 -24.42
N TRP A 222 27.21 4.36 -24.27
CA TRP A 222 26.22 3.31 -24.45
C TRP A 222 26.27 2.16 -23.47
N VAL A 223 27.41 1.50 -23.27
CA VAL A 223 27.46 0.27 -22.44
C VAL A 223 27.12 0.56 -20.98
N PRO A 224 27.78 1.50 -20.29
CA PRO A 224 27.45 1.82 -18.89
C PRO A 224 26.03 2.38 -18.73
N GLN A 225 25.57 3.21 -19.66
CA GLN A 225 24.25 3.84 -19.59
C GLN A 225 23.12 2.83 -19.84
N ALA A 226 23.26 1.97 -20.85
CA ALA A 226 22.30 0.92 -21.13
C ALA A 226 22.26 -0.10 -19.99
N PHE A 227 23.41 -0.48 -19.45
CA PHE A 227 23.49 -1.34 -18.27
C PHE A 227 22.70 -0.76 -17.10
N LYS A 228 22.92 0.51 -16.77
CA LYS A 228 22.19 1.23 -15.71
C LYS A 228 20.69 1.27 -15.97
N ALA A 229 20.28 1.56 -17.19
CA ALA A 229 18.87 1.60 -17.57
C ALA A 229 18.19 0.25 -17.36
N ILE A 230 18.84 -0.82 -17.84
CA ILE A 230 18.31 -2.19 -17.74
C ILE A 230 18.27 -2.63 -16.29
N LEU A 231 19.35 -2.42 -15.52
CA LEU A 231 19.40 -2.77 -14.10
C LEU A 231 18.31 -2.06 -13.31
N GLY A 232 18.19 -0.74 -13.48
CA GLY A 232 17.17 0.08 -12.82
C GLY A 232 15.77 -0.36 -13.18
N GLY A 233 15.51 -0.60 -14.47
CA GLY A 233 14.22 -1.05 -14.99
C GLY A 233 13.84 -2.45 -14.49
N VAL A 234 14.73 -3.43 -14.61
CA VAL A 234 14.48 -4.81 -14.11
C VAL A 234 14.28 -4.80 -12.61
N LEU A 235 15.08 -4.04 -11.86
CA LEU A 235 14.91 -3.91 -10.42
C LEU A 235 13.54 -3.28 -10.09
N GLY A 236 13.14 -2.23 -10.82
CA GLY A 236 11.80 -1.63 -10.71
C GLY A 236 10.72 -2.69 -10.92
N LEU A 237 10.70 -3.32 -12.10
CA LEU A 237 9.74 -4.36 -12.49
C LEU A 237 9.54 -5.44 -11.41
N LEU A 238 10.62 -5.85 -10.74
CA LEU A 238 10.57 -6.90 -9.73
C LEU A 238 10.15 -6.41 -8.35
N THR A 239 10.48 -5.16 -7.99
CA THR A 239 10.34 -4.67 -6.61
C THR A 239 9.08 -3.83 -6.39
N THR A 240 8.72 -2.95 -7.32
CA THR A 240 7.55 -2.07 -7.15
C THR A 240 6.22 -2.82 -7.04
N PRO A 241 5.91 -3.87 -7.86
CA PRO A 241 4.67 -4.62 -7.68
C PRO A 241 4.58 -5.29 -6.30
N LEU A 242 5.71 -5.78 -5.78
CA LEU A 242 5.77 -6.42 -4.46
C LEU A 242 5.53 -5.40 -3.34
N MET A 243 6.11 -4.21 -3.46
CA MET A 243 5.90 -3.12 -2.49
C MET A 243 4.46 -2.59 -2.55
N ALA A 244 3.89 -2.42 -3.74
CA ALA A 244 2.49 -2.01 -3.91
C ALA A 244 1.53 -3.04 -3.30
N LEU A 245 1.75 -4.34 -3.56
CA LEU A 245 0.98 -5.41 -2.92
C LEU A 245 1.09 -5.36 -1.39
N PHE A 246 2.30 -5.20 -0.85
CA PHE A 246 2.51 -5.08 0.59
C PHE A 246 1.66 -3.95 1.18
N TRP A 247 1.66 -2.76 0.58
CA TRP A 247 0.89 -1.62 1.07
C TRP A 247 -0.61 -1.80 0.91
N LEU A 248 -1.08 -2.39 -0.20
CA LEU A 248 -2.49 -2.68 -0.42
C LEU A 248 -3.05 -3.72 0.55
N ILE A 249 -2.26 -4.73 0.90
CA ILE A 249 -2.62 -5.75 1.90
C ILE A 249 -2.68 -5.12 3.28
N LYS A 250 -1.66 -4.33 3.65
CA LYS A 250 -1.63 -3.63 4.93
C LYS A 250 -2.85 -2.71 5.09
N ALA A 251 -3.17 -1.93 4.06
CA ALA A 251 -4.36 -1.07 4.07
C ALA A 251 -5.68 -1.86 4.17
N GLY A 252 -5.72 -3.08 3.64
CA GLY A 252 -6.87 -3.97 3.78
C GLY A 252 -7.07 -4.49 5.20
N TRP A 253 -5.99 -4.72 5.94
CA TRP A 253 -6.07 -5.06 7.36
C TRP A 253 -6.54 -3.87 8.20
N GLU A 254 -5.93 -2.71 8.02
CA GLU A 254 -6.32 -1.48 8.74
C GLU A 254 -7.80 -1.14 8.49
N GLY A 255 -8.27 -1.22 7.24
CA GLY A 255 -9.67 -0.97 6.93
C GLY A 255 -10.65 -2.04 7.43
N ASN A 256 -10.20 -3.28 7.66
CA ASN A 256 -11.02 -4.33 8.28
C ASN A 256 -11.17 -4.10 9.79
N ASP A 257 -10.08 -3.72 10.47
CA ASP A 257 -10.04 -3.48 11.92
C ASP A 257 -10.88 -2.25 12.30
N GLU A 258 -10.74 -1.13 11.58
CA GLU A 258 -11.58 0.07 11.78
C GLU A 258 -13.08 -0.26 11.66
N ARG A 259 -13.42 -1.20 10.78
CA ARG A 259 -14.80 -1.61 10.55
C ARG A 259 -15.32 -2.60 11.60
N SER A 260 -14.49 -3.50 12.14
CA SER A 260 -14.89 -4.34 13.28
C SER A 260 -15.19 -3.46 14.50
N ASP A 261 -14.32 -2.51 14.78
CA ASP A 261 -14.45 -1.62 15.95
C ASP A 261 -15.70 -0.74 15.85
N ALA A 262 -15.99 -0.22 14.64
CA ALA A 262 -17.21 0.54 14.37
C ALA A 262 -18.50 -0.31 14.46
N ARG A 263 -18.41 -1.63 14.22
CA ARG A 263 -19.55 -2.55 14.40
C ARG A 263 -19.76 -2.88 15.88
N GLU A 264 -18.69 -3.12 16.63
CA GLU A 264 -18.75 -3.38 18.07
C GLU A 264 -19.25 -2.17 18.84
N SER A 265 -18.73 -0.98 18.55
CA SER A 265 -19.18 0.28 19.17
C SER A 265 -20.68 0.50 18.97
N ARG A 266 -21.19 0.26 17.75
CA ARG A 266 -22.64 0.33 17.46
C ARG A 266 -23.43 -0.71 18.25
N ARG A 267 -22.95 -1.96 18.33
CA ARG A 267 -23.61 -3.02 19.12
C ARG A 267 -23.70 -2.64 20.61
N SER A 268 -22.63 -2.14 21.18
CA SER A 268 -22.58 -1.68 22.58
C SER A 268 -23.54 -0.52 22.84
N GLN A 269 -23.63 0.43 21.91
CA GLN A 269 -24.56 1.56 21.99
C GLN A 269 -26.03 1.11 21.97
N TYR A 270 -26.39 0.17 21.08
CA TYR A 270 -27.73 -0.41 21.04
C TYR A 270 -28.07 -1.20 22.32
N ALA A 271 -27.13 -2.00 22.82
CA ALA A 271 -27.31 -2.74 24.07
C ALA A 271 -27.54 -1.80 25.27
N GLN A 272 -26.78 -0.70 25.35
CA GLN A 272 -26.93 0.29 26.40
C GLN A 272 -28.26 1.05 26.32
N THR A 273 -28.72 1.38 25.10
CA THR A 273 -29.99 2.05 24.87
C THR A 273 -31.18 1.15 25.24
N GLN A 274 -31.12 -0.14 24.93
CA GLN A 274 -32.14 -1.12 25.33
C GLN A 274 -32.19 -1.29 26.86
N ALA A 275 -31.04 -1.33 27.53
CA ALA A 275 -30.97 -1.43 28.99
C ALA A 275 -31.59 -0.19 29.69
N LEU A 276 -31.35 1.01 29.15
CA LEU A 276 -31.95 2.24 29.67
C LEU A 276 -33.47 2.28 29.46
N GLY A 277 -33.97 1.85 28.31
CA GLY A 277 -35.41 1.77 28.04
C GLY A 277 -36.14 0.82 29.01
N GLN A 278 -35.58 -0.37 29.26
CA GLN A 278 -36.16 -1.32 30.22
C GLN A 278 -36.17 -0.79 31.66
N SER A 279 -35.17 -0.02 32.07
CA SER A 279 -35.12 0.56 33.42
C SER A 279 -36.20 1.63 33.67
N GLN A 280 -36.62 2.35 32.61
CA GLN A 280 -37.66 3.36 32.70
C GLN A 280 -39.06 2.74 32.79
N ASP A 281 -39.33 1.66 32.05
CA ASP A 281 -40.62 0.95 32.12
C ASP A 281 -40.86 0.27 33.47
N VAL A 282 -39.80 -0.25 34.13
CA VAL A 282 -39.92 -0.88 35.46
C VAL A 282 -40.17 0.14 36.57
N SER A 283 -39.77 1.41 36.38
CA SER A 283 -39.98 2.47 37.38
C SER A 283 -41.35 3.16 37.26
N ALA A 284 -42.13 2.85 36.21
CA ALA A 284 -43.43 3.44 35.94
C ALA A 284 -44.62 2.58 36.39
N VAL A 285 -44.35 1.44 37.06
CA VAL A 285 -45.33 0.50 37.64
C VAL A 285 -45.25 0.56 39.16
#